data_AF-A0AAV7T3I4-F1
#
_entry.id   AF-A0AAV7T3I4-F1
#
_cell.length_a   1.000
_cell.length_b   1.000
_cell.length_c   1.000
_cell.angle_alpha   90.00
_cell.angle_beta   90.00
_cell.angle_gamma   90.00
#
_symmetry.space_group_name_H-M   'P 1'
#
loop_
_entity.id
_entity.type
_entity.pdbx_description
1 polymer ?
#
loop_
_entity_poly.entity_id
_entity_poly.type
_entity_poly.pdbx_seq_one_letter_code
_entity_poly.pdbx_strand_id
1 'polypeptide(L)'
;MSQAGNICVPPLFLDSPGKPCMKWKGWLRAFENYIVSIDGKGYSPERKKSLLFGLLGKAGQEVFDSLPVYVNPPGATAPLNEYQEAVKRLELQYAEECNIMVGRHKFALRKQEEGETIEEYIACPRVLAQDCEFAEMTDTYIRDQVVFYCHSKKVQERLLSCRNPSLKEVMAIAKAVERSMMSSKELASTSQASNVFYVQDRHKHAPKNPDRAASDRGGGRRPLACFRCGSRDHLADNRTCPALYKSCSKCRKVGHFAAVCKAKKYSTA
;
A
#
# COMPACT_ATOMS: atom_id res chain seq x y z
N MET A 1 -42.24 23.89 5.63
CA MET A 1 -40.93 24.53 5.91
C MET A 1 -39.87 23.55 5.46
N SER A 2 -39.32 23.76 4.26
CA SER A 2 -38.35 22.83 3.66
C SER A 2 -37.01 22.96 4.37
N GLN A 3 -36.41 21.84 4.75
CA GLN A 3 -35.06 21.79 5.32
C GLN A 3 -34.08 22.35 4.27
N ALA A 4 -33.52 23.52 4.56
CA ALA A 4 -32.37 24.04 3.81
C ALA A 4 -31.18 23.13 4.15
N GLY A 5 -30.94 22.12 3.30
CA GLY A 5 -29.67 21.40 3.30
C GLY A 5 -28.55 22.42 3.14
N ASN A 6 -27.53 22.33 3.99
CA ASN A 6 -26.40 23.27 3.99
C ASN A 6 -25.71 23.21 2.62
N ILE A 7 -26.00 24.17 1.74
CA ILE A 7 -25.43 24.23 0.40
C ILE A 7 -23.96 24.60 0.56
N CYS A 8 -23.07 23.72 0.09
CA CYS A 8 -21.62 23.96 0.17
C CYS A 8 -21.22 25.02 -0.86
N VAL A 9 -20.96 26.25 -0.38
CA VAL A 9 -20.50 27.36 -1.22
C VAL A 9 -18.99 27.22 -1.44
N PRO A 10 -18.48 27.34 -2.68
CA PRO A 10 -17.05 27.34 -2.95
C PRO A 10 -16.34 28.50 -2.23
N PRO A 11 -15.07 28.33 -1.82
CA PRO A 11 -14.28 29.44 -1.30
C PRO A 11 -14.07 30.50 -2.39
N LEU A 12 -13.83 31.75 -1.98
CA LEU A 12 -13.44 32.80 -2.93
C LEU A 12 -12.15 32.41 -3.66
N PHE A 13 -12.12 32.55 -4.98
CA PHE A 13 -10.98 32.13 -5.79
C PHE A 13 -9.73 32.98 -5.48
N LEU A 14 -9.88 34.30 -5.58
CA LEU A 14 -8.83 35.28 -5.36
C LEU A 14 -9.43 36.54 -4.70
N ASP A 15 -9.48 36.53 -3.37
CA ASP A 15 -10.02 37.65 -2.60
C ASP A 15 -9.02 38.80 -2.46
N SER A 16 -7.75 38.48 -2.17
CA SER A 16 -6.64 39.43 -2.05
C SER A 16 -5.59 39.22 -3.16
N PRO A 17 -4.82 40.25 -3.54
CA PRO A 17 -3.71 40.11 -4.49
C PRO A 17 -2.72 39.02 -4.06
N GLY A 18 -2.29 38.17 -4.99
CA GLY A 18 -1.33 37.10 -4.73
C GLY A 18 -1.74 35.78 -5.36
N LYS A 19 -1.52 34.68 -4.63
CA LYS A 19 -1.81 33.32 -5.10
C LYS A 19 -3.29 32.96 -4.87
N PRO A 20 -4.01 32.44 -5.88
CA PRO A 20 -5.36 31.93 -5.69
C PRO A 20 -5.45 30.81 -4.64
N CYS A 21 -6.64 30.61 -4.06
CA CYS A 21 -6.86 29.61 -3.01
C CYS A 21 -6.59 28.16 -3.47
N MET A 22 -6.76 27.88 -4.76
CA MET A 22 -6.44 26.61 -5.41
C MET A 22 -6.25 26.79 -6.91
N LYS A 23 -5.91 25.72 -7.64
CA LYS A 23 -5.79 25.75 -9.11
C LYS A 23 -7.13 26.07 -9.77
N TRP A 24 -7.11 26.87 -10.85
CA TRP A 24 -8.32 27.29 -11.58
C TRP A 24 -9.24 26.12 -11.97
N LYS A 25 -8.71 25.06 -12.58
CA LYS A 25 -9.51 23.88 -12.97
C LYS A 25 -10.22 23.22 -11.77
N GLY A 26 -9.55 23.14 -10.63
CA GLY A 26 -10.14 22.57 -9.41
C GLY A 26 -11.23 23.46 -8.84
N TRP A 27 -11.01 24.77 -8.84
CA TRP A 27 -11.97 25.76 -8.37
C TRP A 27 -13.20 25.85 -9.29
N LEU A 28 -13.01 25.89 -10.61
CA LEU A 28 -14.09 25.94 -11.59
C LEU A 28 -15.02 24.73 -11.45
N ARG A 29 -14.46 23.53 -11.21
CA ARG A 29 -15.25 22.33 -10.92
C ARG A 29 -16.07 22.48 -9.64
N ALA A 30 -15.51 23.06 -8.58
CA ALA A 30 -16.25 23.34 -7.34
C ALA A 30 -17.38 24.34 -7.58
N PHE A 31 -17.13 25.38 -8.37
CA PHE A 31 -18.13 26.36 -8.80
C PHE A 31 -19.26 25.71 -9.62
N GLU A 32 -18.95 24.88 -10.61
CA GLU A 32 -19.95 24.18 -11.41
C GLU A 32 -20.82 23.24 -10.57
N ASN A 33 -20.21 22.50 -9.63
CA ASN A 33 -20.94 21.68 -8.67
C ASN A 33 -21.88 22.52 -7.81
N TYR A 34 -21.44 23.70 -7.37
CA TYR A 34 -22.26 24.64 -6.62
C TYR A 34 -23.46 25.13 -7.45
N ILE A 35 -23.25 25.50 -8.71
CA ILE A 35 -24.35 25.88 -9.63
C ILE A 35 -25.37 24.74 -9.76
N VAL A 36 -24.91 23.48 -9.85
CA VAL A 36 -25.82 22.33 -9.88
C VAL A 36 -26.57 22.17 -8.55
N SER A 37 -25.91 22.37 -7.41
CA SER A 37 -26.52 22.21 -6.09
C SER A 37 -27.62 23.22 -5.76
N ILE A 38 -27.61 24.39 -6.41
CA ILE A 38 -28.65 25.42 -6.28
C ILE A 38 -29.72 25.34 -7.39
N ASP A 39 -29.78 24.21 -8.10
CA ASP A 39 -30.62 24.01 -9.29
C ASP A 39 -30.40 25.08 -10.39
N GLY A 40 -29.19 25.64 -10.43
CA GLY A 40 -28.79 26.75 -11.30
C GLY A 40 -28.50 26.35 -12.74
N LYS A 41 -28.74 25.10 -13.13
CA LYS A 41 -28.53 24.63 -14.53
C LYS A 41 -29.31 25.48 -15.53
N GLY A 42 -30.55 25.83 -15.19
CA GLY A 42 -31.44 26.66 -16.02
C GLY A 42 -31.21 28.17 -15.91
N TYR A 43 -30.22 28.63 -15.11
CA TYR A 43 -29.95 30.05 -14.99
C TYR A 43 -29.41 30.62 -16.30
N SER A 44 -29.78 31.88 -16.56
CA SER A 44 -29.29 32.63 -17.70
C SER A 44 -27.75 32.82 -17.63
N PRO A 45 -27.08 33.02 -18.77
CA PRO A 45 -25.65 33.31 -18.80
C PRO A 45 -25.25 34.48 -17.87
N GLU A 46 -26.07 35.51 -17.81
CA GLU A 46 -25.87 36.73 -16.99
C GLU A 46 -25.83 36.39 -15.52
N ARG A 47 -26.79 35.56 -15.07
CA ARG A 47 -26.84 35.13 -13.69
C ARG A 47 -25.67 34.21 -13.34
N LYS A 48 -25.27 33.30 -14.22
CA LYS A 48 -24.10 32.43 -14.01
C LYS A 48 -22.81 33.24 -13.93
N LYS A 49 -22.64 34.24 -14.80
CA LYS A 49 -21.51 35.17 -14.78
C LYS A 49 -21.49 36.01 -13.51
N SER A 50 -22.63 36.54 -13.08
CA SER A 50 -22.72 37.28 -11.81
C SER A 50 -22.31 36.41 -10.61
N LEU A 51 -22.77 35.16 -10.55
CA LEU A 51 -22.36 34.20 -9.51
C LEU A 51 -20.87 33.87 -9.58
N LEU A 52 -20.32 33.70 -10.79
CA LEU A 52 -18.89 33.48 -11.01
C LEU A 52 -18.08 34.63 -10.42
N PHE A 53 -18.43 35.88 -10.75
CA PHE A 53 -17.73 37.07 -10.28
C PHE A 53 -17.85 37.25 -8.76
N GLY A 54 -19.04 36.98 -8.21
CA GLY A 54 -19.25 37.02 -6.76
C GLY A 54 -18.32 36.07 -6.00
N LEU A 55 -18.04 34.89 -6.57
CA LEU A 55 -17.13 33.90 -5.98
C LEU A 55 -15.67 34.04 -6.46
N LEU A 56 -15.41 34.85 -7.49
CA LEU A 56 -14.05 35.11 -7.98
C LEU A 56 -13.22 35.90 -6.96
N GLY A 57 -13.89 36.71 -6.12
CA GLY A 57 -13.27 37.61 -5.15
C GLY A 57 -12.86 38.94 -5.78
N LYS A 58 -12.61 39.96 -4.95
CA LYS A 58 -12.36 41.33 -5.42
C LYS A 58 -11.12 41.42 -6.31
N ALA A 59 -9.99 40.87 -5.85
CA ALA A 59 -8.76 40.85 -6.63
C ALA A 59 -8.91 40.04 -7.93
N GLY A 60 -9.69 38.95 -7.91
CA GLY A 60 -10.00 38.18 -9.10
C GLY A 60 -10.82 38.93 -10.15
N GLN A 61 -11.75 39.79 -9.73
CA GLN A 61 -12.49 40.68 -10.63
C GLN A 61 -11.59 41.74 -11.25
N GLU A 62 -10.71 42.37 -10.46
CA GLU A 62 -9.71 43.32 -10.97
C GLU A 62 -8.79 42.68 -12.03
N VAL A 63 -8.37 41.43 -11.81
CA VAL A 63 -7.64 40.66 -12.82
C VAL A 63 -8.48 40.47 -14.07
N PHE A 64 -9.74 40.04 -13.94
CA PHE A 64 -10.63 39.83 -15.08
C PHE A 64 -10.80 41.09 -15.94
N ASP A 65 -11.01 42.24 -15.32
CA ASP A 65 -11.22 43.52 -15.99
C ASP A 65 -9.97 43.96 -16.77
N SER A 66 -8.78 43.55 -16.34
CA SER A 66 -7.53 43.79 -17.06
C SER A 66 -7.30 42.86 -18.26
N LEU A 67 -8.04 41.74 -18.37
CA LEU A 67 -7.84 40.78 -19.45
C LEU A 67 -8.36 41.31 -20.79
N PRO A 68 -7.70 40.99 -21.92
CA PRO A 68 -8.24 41.31 -23.24
C PRO A 68 -9.57 40.62 -23.49
N VAL A 69 -10.41 41.22 -24.34
CA VAL A 69 -11.66 40.62 -24.82
C VAL A 69 -11.33 39.33 -25.57
N TYR A 70 -12.08 38.26 -25.30
CA TYR A 70 -11.85 37.00 -25.99
C TYR A 70 -12.52 37.04 -27.36
N VAL A 71 -11.71 36.84 -28.40
CA VAL A 71 -12.18 36.76 -29.79
C VAL A 71 -12.27 35.30 -30.18
N ASN A 72 -13.43 34.85 -30.65
CA ASN A 72 -13.62 33.49 -31.12
C ASN A 72 -12.66 33.18 -32.28
N PRO A 73 -12.01 32.00 -32.30
CA PRO A 73 -11.14 31.63 -33.40
C PRO A 73 -11.93 31.52 -34.71
N PRO A 74 -11.29 31.81 -35.88
CA PRO A 74 -11.93 31.64 -37.18
C PRO A 74 -12.43 30.20 -37.36
N GLY A 75 -13.72 30.03 -37.63
CA GLY A 75 -14.34 28.70 -37.80
C GLY A 75 -15.07 28.13 -36.57
N ALA A 76 -15.21 28.90 -35.49
CA ALA A 76 -16.10 28.51 -34.38
C ALA A 76 -17.56 28.39 -34.86
N THR A 77 -18.21 27.28 -34.49
CA THR A 77 -19.59 26.95 -34.92
C THR A 77 -20.65 27.89 -34.36
N ALA A 78 -20.39 28.54 -33.22
CA ALA A 78 -21.24 29.57 -32.62
C ALA A 78 -20.41 30.48 -31.69
N PRO A 79 -20.79 31.76 -31.52
CA PRO A 79 -20.17 32.62 -30.51
C PRO A 79 -20.44 32.08 -29.10
N LEU A 80 -19.43 32.10 -28.24
CA LEU A 80 -19.60 31.82 -26.81
C LEU A 80 -20.56 32.84 -26.18
N ASN A 81 -21.41 32.39 -25.25
CA ASN A 81 -22.15 33.32 -24.41
C ASN A 81 -21.21 34.01 -23.41
N GLU A 82 -21.67 35.09 -22.80
CA GLU A 82 -20.82 35.91 -21.92
C GLU A 82 -20.28 35.17 -20.67
N TYR A 83 -20.96 34.15 -20.16
CA TYR A 83 -20.44 33.30 -19.09
C TYR A 83 -19.31 32.41 -19.60
N GLN A 84 -19.52 31.75 -20.75
CA GLN A 84 -18.52 30.91 -21.38
C GLN A 84 -17.29 31.73 -21.79
N GLU A 85 -17.48 32.94 -22.31
CA GLU A 85 -16.41 33.87 -22.61
C GLU A 85 -15.62 34.23 -21.34
N ALA A 86 -16.32 34.57 -20.25
CA ALA A 86 -15.67 34.91 -18.99
C ALA A 86 -14.83 33.74 -18.44
N VAL A 87 -15.39 32.53 -18.43
CA VAL A 87 -14.67 31.31 -18.03
C VAL A 87 -13.46 31.08 -18.93
N LYS A 88 -13.57 31.31 -20.24
CA LYS A 88 -12.47 31.09 -21.18
C LYS A 88 -11.32 32.08 -20.98
N ARG A 89 -11.64 33.36 -20.73
CA ARG A 89 -10.64 34.40 -20.41
C ARG A 89 -9.88 34.04 -19.14
N LEU A 90 -10.60 33.65 -18.08
CA LEU A 90 -9.99 33.22 -16.83
C LEU A 90 -9.19 31.93 -16.99
N GLU A 91 -9.68 30.97 -17.78
CA GLU A 91 -8.96 29.75 -18.10
C GLU A 91 -7.63 30.02 -18.80
N LEU A 92 -7.59 30.97 -19.74
CA LEU A 92 -6.35 31.37 -20.40
C LEU A 92 -5.39 32.11 -19.45
N GLN A 93 -5.91 33.00 -18.60
CA GLN A 93 -5.09 33.75 -17.64
C GLN A 93 -4.47 32.84 -16.57
N TYR A 94 -5.26 31.90 -16.07
CA TYR A 94 -4.86 30.94 -15.05
C TYR A 94 -4.52 29.57 -15.63
N ALA A 95 -4.27 29.51 -16.95
CA ALA A 95 -3.67 28.35 -17.58
C ALA A 95 -2.27 28.23 -16.99
N GLU A 96 -2.14 27.38 -15.97
CA GLU A 96 -0.84 27.00 -15.47
C GLU A 96 -0.10 26.37 -16.65
N GLU A 97 1.04 26.95 -17.06
CA GLU A 97 2.00 26.24 -17.88
C GLU A 97 2.52 25.07 -17.04
N CYS A 98 1.74 23.99 -17.00
CA CYS A 98 2.17 22.75 -16.40
C CYS A 98 3.34 22.26 -17.24
N ASN A 99 4.56 22.46 -16.73
CA ASN A 99 5.72 21.86 -17.34
C ASN A 99 5.53 20.33 -17.28
N ILE A 100 5.18 19.75 -18.43
CA ILE A 100 4.87 18.33 -18.57
C ILE A 100 6.02 17.48 -18.02
N MET A 101 7.27 17.92 -18.18
CA MET A 101 8.43 17.23 -17.65
C MET A 101 8.48 17.23 -16.13
N VAL A 102 8.06 18.32 -15.48
CA VAL A 102 7.92 18.36 -14.01
C VAL A 102 6.80 17.43 -13.55
N GLY A 103 5.66 17.41 -14.25
CA GLY A 103 4.57 16.48 -13.97
C GLY A 103 5.02 15.02 -14.08
N ARG A 104 5.66 14.67 -15.20
CA ARG A 104 6.20 13.32 -15.46
C ARG A 104 7.29 12.93 -14.47
N HIS A 105 8.14 13.87 -14.06
CA HIS A 105 9.16 13.61 -13.05
C HIS A 105 8.53 13.30 -11.68
N LYS A 106 7.53 14.09 -11.25
CA LYS A 106 6.76 13.81 -10.02
C LYS A 106 6.05 12.46 -10.09
N PHE A 107 5.44 12.14 -11.24
CA PHE A 107 4.81 10.85 -11.48
C PHE A 107 5.81 9.70 -11.33
N ALA A 108 6.97 9.79 -12.00
CA ALA A 108 8.00 8.76 -11.98
C ALA A 108 8.60 8.53 -10.58
N LEU A 109 8.74 9.58 -9.77
CA LEU A 109 9.26 9.49 -8.41
C LEU A 109 8.27 8.92 -7.40
N ARG A 110 6.96 8.90 -7.70
CA ARG A 110 5.94 8.46 -6.76
C ARG A 110 6.00 6.94 -6.58
N LYS A 111 6.37 6.48 -5.38
CA LYS A 111 6.38 5.06 -4.97
C LYS A 111 5.44 4.85 -3.81
N GLN A 112 4.89 3.65 -3.64
CA GLN A 112 4.02 3.34 -2.50
C GLN A 112 4.78 3.53 -1.18
N GLU A 113 4.23 4.35 -0.29
CA GLU A 113 4.83 4.63 1.02
C GLU A 113 4.61 3.46 1.99
N GLU A 114 5.41 3.39 3.05
CA GLU A 114 5.22 2.37 4.09
C GLU A 114 3.89 2.58 4.82
N GLY A 115 3.07 1.52 4.89
CA GLY A 115 1.74 1.56 5.51
C GLY A 115 0.62 2.09 4.61
N GLU A 116 0.94 2.63 3.44
CA GLU A 116 -0.06 3.05 2.45
C GLU A 116 -0.71 1.82 1.80
N THR A 117 -2.04 1.75 1.76
CA THR A 117 -2.76 0.67 1.06
C THR A 117 -2.64 0.82 -0.46
N ILE A 118 -2.82 -0.27 -1.23
CA ILE A 118 -2.77 -0.16 -2.69
C ILE A 118 -3.83 0.81 -3.26
N GLU A 119 -4.97 0.93 -2.59
CA GLU A 119 -6.07 1.80 -3.02
C GLU A 119 -5.71 3.29 -2.85
N GLU A 120 -5.14 3.64 -1.71
CA GLU A 120 -4.61 4.98 -1.44
C GLU A 120 -3.45 5.31 -2.38
N TYR A 121 -2.55 4.34 -2.58
CA TYR A 121 -1.43 4.50 -3.49
C TYR A 121 -1.91 4.84 -4.90
N ILE A 122 -2.83 4.07 -5.48
CA ILE A 122 -3.29 4.26 -6.87
C ILE A 122 -4.01 5.60 -7.08
N ALA A 123 -4.67 6.13 -6.05
CA ALA A 123 -5.30 7.44 -6.13
C ALA A 123 -4.26 8.54 -6.45
N CYS A 124 -3.04 8.42 -5.95
CA CYS A 124 -2.01 9.45 -6.14
C CYS A 124 -1.48 9.53 -7.60
N PRO A 125 -0.99 8.45 -8.26
CA PRO A 125 -0.65 8.46 -9.68
C PRO A 125 -1.79 8.90 -10.58
N ARG A 126 -3.07 8.60 -10.24
CA ARG A 126 -4.24 9.10 -10.99
C ARG A 126 -4.34 10.62 -11.00
N VAL A 127 -4.02 11.26 -9.86
CA VAL A 127 -4.00 12.72 -9.77
C VAL A 127 -2.78 13.27 -10.53
N LEU A 128 -1.59 12.69 -10.32
CA LEU A 128 -0.36 13.15 -10.96
C LEU A 128 -0.38 13.00 -12.49
N ALA A 129 -1.05 11.97 -13.01
CA ALA A 129 -1.18 11.74 -14.45
C ALA A 129 -1.90 12.89 -15.19
N GLN A 130 -2.71 13.70 -14.50
CA GLN A 130 -3.41 14.85 -15.08
C GLN A 130 -2.43 15.94 -15.56
N ASP A 131 -1.25 16.02 -14.94
CA ASP A 131 -0.19 16.98 -15.28
C ASP A 131 0.82 16.40 -16.31
N CYS A 132 0.62 15.18 -16.81
CA CYS A 132 1.61 14.44 -17.61
C CYS A 132 1.31 14.32 -19.11
N GLU A 133 0.10 14.71 -19.53
CA GLU A 133 -0.41 14.55 -20.90
C GLU A 133 -0.22 13.13 -21.47
N PHE A 134 -0.60 12.11 -20.70
CA PHE A 134 -0.51 10.72 -21.15
C PHE A 134 -1.63 10.28 -22.11
N ALA A 135 -2.67 11.11 -22.27
CA ALA A 135 -3.83 10.84 -23.12
C ALA A 135 -4.41 9.43 -22.87
N GLU A 136 -4.65 8.65 -23.93
CA GLU A 136 -5.23 7.30 -23.84
C GLU A 136 -4.36 6.28 -23.09
N MET A 137 -3.06 6.55 -22.95
CA MET A 137 -2.11 5.66 -22.29
C MET A 137 -2.05 5.86 -20.77
N THR A 138 -2.86 6.76 -20.20
CA THR A 138 -2.88 7.08 -18.77
C THR A 138 -2.97 5.83 -17.88
N ASP A 139 -3.89 4.93 -18.19
CA ASP A 139 -4.08 3.70 -17.41
C ASP A 139 -2.89 2.73 -17.54
N THR A 140 -2.20 2.74 -18.69
CA THR A 140 -0.98 1.93 -18.89
C THR A 140 0.17 2.46 -18.04
N TYR A 141 0.40 3.76 -18.02
CA TYR A 141 1.44 4.36 -17.18
C TYR A 141 1.16 4.16 -15.69
N ILE A 142 -0.09 4.32 -15.25
CA ILE A 142 -0.46 4.07 -13.85
C ILE A 142 -0.26 2.60 -13.50
N ARG A 143 -0.67 1.68 -14.37
CA ARG A 143 -0.43 0.24 -14.19
C ARG A 143 1.06 -0.04 -13.99
N ASP A 144 1.90 0.49 -14.87
CA ASP A 144 3.34 0.25 -14.83
C ASP A 144 3.95 0.83 -13.54
N GLN A 145 3.51 2.03 -13.13
CA GLN A 145 3.92 2.64 -11.86
C GLN A 145 3.57 1.75 -10.65
N VAL A 146 2.41 1.09 -10.68
CA VAL A 146 2.00 0.18 -9.61
C VAL A 146 2.83 -1.10 -9.60
N VAL A 147 3.07 -1.69 -10.78
CA VAL A 147 3.85 -2.93 -10.90
C VAL A 147 5.30 -2.71 -10.45
N PHE A 148 5.92 -1.59 -10.83
CA PHE A 148 7.33 -1.32 -10.52
C PHE A 148 7.56 -0.79 -9.11
N TYR A 149 6.64 0.02 -8.58
CA TYR A 149 6.85 0.78 -7.36
C TYR A 149 5.86 0.49 -6.23
N CYS A 150 5.19 -0.66 -6.27
CA CYS A 150 4.50 -1.16 -5.07
C CYS A 150 5.50 -1.57 -3.98
N HIS A 151 5.13 -1.32 -2.74
CA HIS A 151 5.96 -1.57 -1.56
C HIS A 151 6.10 -3.08 -1.28
N SER A 152 5.01 -3.83 -1.46
CA SER A 152 4.95 -5.25 -1.14
C SER A 152 5.57 -6.12 -2.24
N LYS A 153 6.69 -6.79 -1.92
CA LYS A 153 7.38 -7.70 -2.85
C LYS A 153 6.52 -8.86 -3.33
N LYS A 154 5.64 -9.42 -2.50
CA LYS A 154 4.74 -10.49 -2.95
C LYS A 154 3.67 -9.98 -3.92
N VAL A 155 3.22 -8.72 -3.76
CA VAL A 155 2.31 -8.09 -4.73
C VAL A 155 3.06 -7.94 -6.06
N GLN A 156 4.29 -7.40 -6.03
CA GLN A 156 5.13 -7.23 -7.21
C GLN A 156 5.37 -8.57 -7.94
N GLU A 157 5.80 -9.61 -7.24
CA GLU A 157 6.02 -10.96 -7.80
C GLU A 157 4.75 -11.52 -8.44
N ARG A 158 3.60 -11.37 -7.76
CA ARG A 158 2.32 -11.87 -8.29
C ARG A 158 1.92 -11.12 -9.56
N LEU A 159 2.08 -9.81 -9.60
CA LEU A 159 1.77 -8.99 -10.77
C LEU A 159 2.67 -9.32 -11.96
N LEU A 160 3.98 -9.51 -11.72
CA LEU A 160 4.94 -9.89 -12.76
C LEU A 160 4.70 -11.30 -13.33
N SER A 161 4.03 -12.18 -12.58
CA SER A 161 3.64 -13.51 -13.09
C SER A 161 2.44 -13.48 -14.06
N CYS A 162 1.69 -12.37 -14.11
CA CYS A 162 0.54 -12.22 -14.98
C CYS A 162 0.95 -11.72 -16.37
N ARG A 163 0.35 -12.27 -17.43
CA ARG A 163 0.60 -11.82 -18.80
C ARG A 163 -0.23 -10.57 -19.09
N ASN A 164 0.44 -9.41 -19.17
CA ASN A 164 -0.15 -8.12 -19.56
C ASN A 164 -1.46 -7.77 -18.83
N PRO A 165 -1.47 -7.71 -17.49
CA PRO A 165 -2.68 -7.32 -16.76
C PRO A 165 -3.10 -5.89 -17.13
N SER A 166 -4.40 -5.63 -17.15
CA SER A 166 -4.99 -4.30 -17.16
C SER A 166 -4.86 -3.61 -15.79
N LEU A 167 -5.00 -2.28 -15.73
CA LEU A 167 -4.98 -1.56 -14.45
C LEU A 167 -6.03 -2.10 -13.46
N LYS A 168 -7.22 -2.45 -13.96
CA LYS A 168 -8.30 -3.05 -13.15
C LYS A 168 -7.90 -4.40 -12.57
N GLU A 169 -7.23 -5.25 -13.35
CA GLU A 169 -6.72 -6.54 -12.87
C GLU A 169 -5.58 -6.37 -11.87
N VAL A 170 -4.65 -5.44 -12.12
CA VAL A 170 -3.58 -5.09 -11.18
C VAL A 170 -4.16 -4.69 -9.82
N MET A 171 -5.17 -3.81 -9.82
CA MET A 171 -5.87 -3.40 -8.59
C MET A 171 -6.49 -4.59 -7.86
N ALA A 172 -7.21 -5.46 -8.58
CA ALA A 172 -7.88 -6.61 -7.98
C ALA A 172 -6.88 -7.60 -7.37
N ILE A 173 -5.79 -7.89 -8.08
CA ILE A 173 -4.72 -8.79 -7.63
C ILE A 173 -4.04 -8.23 -6.38
N ALA A 174 -3.63 -6.95 -6.42
CA ALA A 174 -2.95 -6.32 -5.29
C ALA A 174 -3.83 -6.32 -4.03
N LYS A 175 -5.11 -5.93 -4.16
CA LYS A 175 -6.09 -6.00 -3.05
C LYS A 175 -6.30 -7.42 -2.53
N ALA A 176 -6.30 -8.43 -3.39
CA ALA A 176 -6.44 -9.82 -2.96
C ALA A 176 -5.22 -10.29 -2.17
N VAL A 177 -4.01 -9.93 -2.62
CA VAL A 177 -2.77 -10.27 -1.94
C VAL A 177 -2.67 -9.54 -0.58
N GLU A 178 -2.98 -8.24 -0.51
CA GLU A 178 -3.00 -7.47 0.75
C GLU A 178 -3.96 -8.09 1.77
N ARG A 179 -5.19 -8.41 1.37
CA ARG A 179 -6.16 -9.10 2.24
C ARG A 179 -5.63 -10.44 2.74
N SER A 180 -5.03 -11.23 1.85
CA SER A 180 -4.46 -12.53 2.20
C SER A 180 -3.32 -12.40 3.21
N MET A 181 -2.51 -11.34 3.11
CA MET A 181 -1.46 -11.05 4.09
C MET A 181 -2.02 -10.63 5.45
N MET A 182 -3.05 -9.77 5.47
CA MET A 182 -3.69 -9.35 6.73
C MET A 182 -4.31 -10.56 7.44
N SER A 183 -5.10 -11.37 6.74
CA SER A 183 -5.68 -12.59 7.32
C SER A 183 -4.59 -13.55 7.80
N SER A 184 -3.50 -13.74 7.04
CA SER A 184 -2.40 -14.61 7.48
C SER A 184 -1.74 -14.13 8.77
N LYS A 185 -1.61 -12.81 8.96
CA LYS A 185 -1.09 -12.21 10.21
C LYS A 185 -2.05 -12.45 11.37
N GLU A 186 -3.35 -12.27 11.17
CA GLU A 186 -4.39 -12.51 12.18
C GLU A 186 -4.46 -13.98 12.63
N LEU A 187 -4.37 -14.92 11.68
CA LEU A 187 -4.30 -16.35 12.00
C LEU A 187 -3.03 -16.70 12.80
N ALA A 188 -1.89 -16.12 12.43
CA ALA A 188 -0.64 -16.33 13.13
C ALA A 188 -0.66 -15.76 14.57
N SER A 189 -1.27 -14.58 14.78
CA SER A 189 -1.43 -14.01 16.12
C SER A 189 -2.42 -14.81 16.99
N THR A 190 -3.48 -15.35 16.40
CA THR A 190 -4.46 -16.19 17.12
C THR A 190 -3.84 -17.50 17.58
N SER A 191 -2.91 -18.06 16.81
CA SER A 191 -2.19 -19.31 17.14
C SER A 191 -1.18 -19.15 18.29
N GLN A 192 -0.81 -17.93 18.67
CA GLN A 192 0.06 -17.66 19.82
C GLN A 192 -0.72 -17.38 21.12
N ALA A 193 -2.03 -17.14 21.05
CA ALA A 193 -2.87 -16.87 22.23
C ALA A 193 -3.38 -18.16 22.92
N SER A 194 -3.25 -19.33 22.28
CA SER A 194 -3.66 -20.62 22.85
C SER A 194 -2.48 -21.34 23.54
N ASN A 195 -2.05 -20.80 24.68
CA ASN A 195 -1.39 -21.62 25.70
C ASN A 195 -2.44 -22.58 26.29
N VAL A 196 -2.70 -23.68 25.59
CA VAL A 196 -3.55 -24.76 26.11
C VAL A 196 -2.81 -25.37 27.29
N PHE A 197 -3.19 -24.97 28.51
CA PHE A 197 -2.74 -25.59 29.75
C PHE A 197 -3.17 -27.05 29.73
N TYR A 198 -2.21 -27.95 29.57
CA TYR A 198 -2.43 -29.38 29.73
C TYR A 198 -2.67 -29.66 31.22
N VAL A 199 -3.93 -29.86 31.62
CA VAL A 199 -4.27 -30.29 32.97
C VAL A 199 -3.86 -31.77 33.09
N GLN A 200 -2.72 -32.05 33.73
CA GLN A 200 -2.35 -33.41 34.10
C GLN A 200 -3.10 -33.81 35.36
N ASP A 201 -4.21 -34.51 35.18
CA ASP A 201 -4.91 -35.19 36.26
C ASP A 201 -4.03 -36.33 36.79
N ARG A 202 -3.55 -36.19 38.04
CA ARG A 202 -2.69 -37.16 38.71
C ARG A 202 -3.54 -38.03 39.63
N HIS A 203 -4.03 -39.16 39.14
CA HIS A 203 -4.38 -40.28 40.02
C HIS A 203 -3.59 -41.54 39.67
N LYS A 204 -2.77 -41.93 40.65
CA LYS A 204 -1.95 -43.14 40.70
C LYS A 204 -2.87 -44.34 40.92
N HIS A 205 -2.65 -45.42 40.18
CA HIS A 205 -2.43 -46.76 40.73
C HIS A 205 -1.99 -47.72 39.61
N ALA A 206 -0.76 -48.22 39.74
CA ALA A 206 -0.30 -49.43 39.05
C ALA A 206 -0.83 -50.66 39.83
N PRO A 207 -0.95 -51.89 39.25
CA PRO A 207 0.26 -52.66 38.90
C PRO A 207 0.19 -53.69 37.74
N LYS A 208 1.40 -54.01 37.24
CA LYS A 208 1.93 -55.32 36.76
C LYS A 208 1.44 -55.97 35.44
N ASN A 209 2.29 -55.83 34.42
CA ASN A 209 2.82 -56.77 33.38
C ASN A 209 2.29 -58.22 33.27
N PRO A 210 2.52 -58.97 32.15
CA PRO A 210 3.32 -58.64 30.94
C PRO A 210 2.68 -59.05 29.57
N ASP A 211 3.45 -58.85 28.50
CA ASP A 211 3.35 -59.49 27.18
C ASP A 211 2.23 -59.04 26.22
N ARG A 212 2.57 -58.13 25.30
CA ARG A 212 2.58 -58.38 23.84
C ARG A 212 2.96 -57.14 23.04
N ALA A 213 3.56 -57.42 21.90
CA ALA A 213 4.12 -56.52 20.90
C ALA A 213 3.18 -55.40 20.42
N ALA A 214 3.75 -54.24 20.12
CA ALA A 214 3.50 -53.54 18.85
C ALA A 214 4.49 -52.38 18.71
N SER A 215 5.12 -52.32 17.54
CA SER A 215 5.82 -51.17 17.02
C SER A 215 4.87 -49.98 16.89
N ASP A 216 5.16 -48.85 17.54
CA ASP A 216 4.80 -47.56 16.97
C ASP A 216 5.69 -46.41 17.45
N ARG A 217 5.84 -45.43 16.56
CA ARG A 217 6.73 -44.28 16.58
C ARG A 217 6.19 -43.22 17.53
N GLY A 218 7.01 -42.74 18.47
CA GLY A 218 6.65 -41.62 19.34
C GLY A 218 7.88 -40.82 19.76
N GLY A 219 8.23 -39.82 18.97
CA GLY A 219 9.31 -38.87 19.23
C GLY A 219 9.03 -37.97 20.42
N GLY A 220 9.15 -38.49 21.64
CA GLY A 220 9.28 -37.67 22.84
C GLY A 220 10.68 -37.07 22.87
N ARG A 221 10.79 -35.73 22.75
CA ARG A 221 12.05 -34.98 22.90
C ARG A 221 12.68 -35.32 24.25
N ARG A 222 13.64 -36.24 24.25
CA ARG A 222 14.53 -36.48 25.38
C ARG A 222 15.32 -35.18 25.63
N PRO A 223 15.59 -34.80 26.89
CA PRO A 223 16.42 -33.64 27.20
C PRO A 223 17.71 -33.71 26.37
N LEU A 224 18.04 -32.66 25.62
CA LEU A 224 19.22 -32.66 24.74
C LEU A 224 20.47 -32.80 25.61
N ALA A 225 21.08 -33.99 25.61
CA ALA A 225 22.38 -34.22 26.22
C ALA A 225 23.49 -33.97 25.17
N CYS A 226 24.63 -33.46 25.62
CA CYS A 226 25.82 -33.27 24.79
C CYS A 226 26.25 -34.59 24.14
N PHE A 227 26.28 -34.64 22.81
CA PHE A 227 26.71 -35.83 22.07
C PHE A 227 28.19 -36.19 22.25
N ARG A 228 29.00 -35.28 22.83
CA ARG A 228 30.43 -35.51 23.06
C ARG A 228 30.72 -36.10 24.44
N CYS A 229 30.10 -35.59 25.51
CA CYS A 229 30.38 -36.04 26.88
C CYS A 229 29.17 -36.67 27.60
N GLY A 230 27.95 -36.48 27.11
CA GLY A 230 26.72 -36.97 27.74
C GLY A 230 26.15 -36.08 28.86
N SER A 231 26.80 -34.95 29.18
CA SER A 231 26.27 -33.95 30.13
C SER A 231 24.97 -33.33 29.60
N ARG A 232 24.08 -32.94 30.51
CA ARG A 232 22.84 -32.20 30.21
C ARG A 232 22.99 -30.69 30.40
N ASP A 233 24.17 -30.24 30.82
CA ASP A 233 24.44 -28.83 31.17
C ASP A 233 24.82 -28.00 29.94
N HIS A 234 25.20 -28.65 28.84
CA HIS A 234 25.56 -28.00 27.58
C HIS A 234 25.26 -28.87 26.36
N LEU A 235 25.25 -28.26 25.17
CA LEU A 235 25.16 -28.92 23.88
C LEU A 235 26.55 -29.16 23.28
N ALA A 236 26.62 -29.99 22.23
CA ALA A 236 27.89 -30.45 21.65
C ALA A 236 28.75 -29.34 21.01
N ASP A 237 28.17 -28.19 20.72
CA ASP A 237 28.81 -27.00 20.15
C ASP A 237 29.63 -26.19 21.18
N ASN A 238 29.42 -26.41 22.48
CA ASN A 238 30.15 -25.72 23.52
C ASN A 238 31.66 -26.08 23.49
N ARG A 239 32.51 -25.06 23.34
CA ARG A 239 33.98 -25.19 23.31
C ARG A 239 34.59 -25.58 24.65
N THR A 240 33.85 -25.45 25.76
CA THR A 240 34.30 -25.89 27.09
C THR A 240 33.98 -27.36 27.38
N CYS A 241 33.42 -28.09 26.42
CA CYS A 241 33.10 -29.51 26.59
C CYS A 241 34.36 -30.32 26.96
N PRO A 242 34.38 -31.04 28.10
CA PRO A 242 35.54 -31.83 28.54
C PRO A 242 35.98 -32.91 27.54
N ALA A 243 35.08 -33.34 26.67
CA ALA A 243 35.33 -34.39 25.68
C ALA A 243 35.84 -33.86 24.32
N LEU A 244 35.93 -32.53 24.13
CA LEU A 244 36.27 -31.90 22.84
C LEU A 244 37.59 -32.39 22.24
N TYR A 245 38.62 -32.56 23.09
CA TYR A 245 39.97 -32.97 22.68
C TYR A 245 40.38 -34.32 23.27
N LYS A 246 39.44 -35.09 23.84
CA LYS A 246 39.72 -36.40 24.45
C LYS A 246 39.55 -37.51 23.42
N SER A 247 40.47 -38.48 23.44
CA SER A 247 40.39 -39.70 22.63
C SER A 247 39.46 -40.72 23.30
N CYS A 248 38.53 -41.25 22.52
CA CYS A 248 37.59 -42.26 23.00
C CYS A 248 38.29 -43.61 23.20
N SER A 249 38.22 -44.19 24.40
CA SER A 249 38.85 -45.49 24.69
C SER A 249 38.24 -46.67 23.92
N LYS A 250 37.02 -46.53 23.36
CA LYS A 250 36.36 -47.59 22.57
C LYS A 250 36.74 -47.59 21.08
N CYS A 251 36.93 -46.41 20.47
CA CYS A 251 37.14 -46.29 19.01
C CYS A 251 38.39 -45.49 18.63
N ARG A 252 39.14 -44.99 19.62
CA ARG A 252 40.35 -44.17 19.48
C ARG A 252 40.18 -42.83 18.73
N LYS A 253 38.98 -42.47 18.30
CA LYS A 253 38.68 -41.15 17.69
C LYS A 253 38.59 -40.05 18.76
N VAL A 254 39.03 -38.85 18.41
CA VAL A 254 38.99 -37.66 19.28
C VAL A 254 37.63 -36.99 19.23
N GLY A 255 37.18 -36.41 20.34
CA GLY A 255 36.01 -35.53 20.40
C GLY A 255 34.78 -36.09 21.09
N HIS A 256 34.89 -37.25 21.78
CA HIS A 256 33.81 -37.80 22.59
C HIS A 256 34.31 -38.81 23.64
N PHE A 257 33.49 -39.09 24.66
CA PHE A 257 33.76 -40.13 25.66
C PHE A 257 33.24 -41.51 25.23
N ALA A 258 33.84 -42.56 25.78
CA ALA A 258 33.43 -43.94 25.57
C ALA A 258 31.97 -44.22 26.00
N ALA A 259 31.44 -43.45 26.95
CA ALA A 259 30.06 -43.55 27.41
C ALA A 259 29.03 -43.22 26.31
N VAL A 260 29.34 -42.29 25.40
CA VAL A 260 28.46 -41.85 24.31
C VAL A 260 28.93 -42.33 22.92
N CYS A 261 29.95 -43.18 22.89
CA CYS A 261 30.48 -43.74 21.65
C CYS A 261 29.47 -44.67 20.98
N LYS A 262 29.17 -44.40 19.71
CA LYS A 262 28.27 -45.22 18.87
C LYS A 262 28.99 -46.27 18.02
N ALA A 263 30.32 -46.35 18.11
CA ALA A 263 31.08 -47.35 17.36
C ALA A 263 30.94 -48.74 18.00
N LYS A 264 30.81 -49.77 17.17
CA LYS A 264 30.97 -51.17 17.62
C LYS A 264 32.41 -51.36 18.13
N LYS A 265 32.60 -52.16 19.19
CA LYS A 265 33.93 -52.41 19.79
C LYS A 265 34.93 -52.73 18.68
N TYR A 266 36.06 -52.03 18.67
CA TYR A 266 37.18 -52.40 17.82
C TYR A 266 37.76 -53.71 18.37
N SER A 267 37.54 -54.82 17.67
CA SER A 267 38.24 -56.07 17.97
C SER A 267 39.70 -55.86 17.61
N THR A 268 40.57 -55.73 18.59
CA THR A 268 41.98 -56.03 18.37
C THR A 268 42.10 -57.54 18.20
N ALA A 269 42.90 -57.97 17.21
CA ALA A 269 43.28 -59.36 16.98
C ALA A 269 43.83 -60.02 18.25
#